data_AF-A0A2D4GLN3-F1
#
_entry.id   AF-A0A2D4GLN3-F1
#
_cell.length_a   1.000
_cell.length_b   1.000
_cell.length_c   1.000
_cell.angle_alpha   90.00
_cell.angle_beta   90.00
_cell.angle_gamma   90.00
#
_symmetry.space_group_name_H-M   'P 1'
#
loop_
_entity.id
_entity.type
_entity.pdbx_description
1 polymer ?
#
loop_
_entity_poly.entity_id
_entity_poly.type
_entity_poly.pdbx_seq_one_letter_code
_entity_poly.pdbx_strand_id
1 'polypeptide(L)'
;DGAWAGYPELLAMGQMLNVNIHLTTGGRSESPTVSTMTHYLGPEDPIRASIWLSWLSNGHYDAVLDRQCPNPEYEEWCRKTQVQRRRDEELAKTMAVSLSKMYIEQNACS
;
A
#
# COMPACT_ATOMS: atom_id res chain seq x y z
N ASP A 1 18.00 1.38 -7.09
CA ASP A 1 17.14 1.57 -5.92
C ASP A 1 15.72 1.87 -6.40
N GLY A 2 14.69 1.36 -5.71
CA GLY A 2 13.28 1.53 -6.10
C GLY A 2 12.82 0.73 -7.33
N ALA A 3 13.57 -0.26 -7.79
CA ALA A 3 13.12 -1.15 -8.87
C ALA A 3 12.04 -2.10 -8.35
N TRP A 4 11.03 -2.39 -9.18
CA TRP A 4 10.00 -3.36 -8.84
C TRP A 4 10.61 -4.76 -8.71
N ALA A 5 10.32 -5.43 -7.60
CA ALA A 5 10.70 -6.80 -7.32
C ALA A 5 9.44 -7.68 -7.38
N GLY A 6 9.49 -8.73 -8.20
CA GLY A 6 8.37 -9.61 -8.45
C GLY A 6 8.48 -10.93 -7.70
N TYR A 7 7.79 -11.93 -8.25
CA TYR A 7 7.82 -13.29 -7.73
C TYR A 7 9.23 -13.94 -7.75
N PRO A 8 10.08 -13.73 -8.78
CA PRO A 8 11.43 -14.30 -8.77
C PRO A 8 12.26 -13.81 -7.58
N GLU A 9 12.24 -12.52 -7.29
CA GLU A 9 12.93 -11.94 -6.13
C GLU A 9 12.35 -12.47 -4.81
N LEU A 10 11.03 -12.61 -4.71
CA LEU A 10 10.36 -13.18 -3.53
C LEU A 10 10.84 -14.61 -3.25
N LEU A 11 10.86 -15.47 -4.26
CA LEU A 11 11.35 -16.85 -4.10
C LEU A 11 12.86 -16.92 -3.84
N ALA A 12 13.64 -16.07 -4.51
CA ALA A 12 15.08 -15.99 -4.28
C ALA A 12 15.39 -15.60 -2.83
N MET A 13 14.67 -14.62 -2.27
CA MET A 13 14.79 -14.24 -0.86
C MET A 13 14.38 -15.37 0.08
N GLY A 14 13.26 -16.05 -0.19
CA GLY A 14 12.81 -17.19 0.61
C GLY A 14 13.84 -18.33 0.69
N GLN A 15 14.50 -18.63 -0.43
CA GLN A 15 15.60 -19.59 -0.47
C GLN A 15 16.85 -19.07 0.25
N MET A 16 17.28 -17.85 -0.07
CA MET A 16 18.50 -17.25 0.48
C MET A 16 18.44 -17.13 2.01
N LEU A 17 17.29 -16.73 2.56
CA LEU A 17 17.08 -16.56 4.00
C LEU A 17 16.62 -17.86 4.68
N ASN A 18 16.36 -18.92 3.91
CA ASN A 18 15.80 -20.17 4.36
C ASN A 18 14.53 -19.97 5.20
N VAL A 19 13.54 -19.29 4.62
CA VAL A 19 12.23 -19.02 5.26
C VAL A 19 11.05 -19.40 4.36
N ASN A 20 9.93 -19.75 4.98
CA ASN A 20 8.62 -19.76 4.35
C ASN A 20 8.09 -18.32 4.26
N ILE A 21 7.43 -17.96 3.16
CA ILE A 21 6.84 -16.63 3.01
C ILE A 21 5.31 -16.77 2.98
N HIS A 22 4.65 -16.39 4.06
CA HIS A 22 3.19 -16.24 4.08
C HIS A 22 2.80 -14.92 3.44
N LEU A 23 1.90 -14.95 2.47
CA LEU A 23 1.40 -13.76 1.78
C LEU A 23 -0.11 -13.70 1.84
N THR A 24 -0.62 -12.69 2.55
CA THR A 24 -2.06 -12.43 2.64
C THR A 24 -2.49 -11.43 1.57
N THR A 25 -3.53 -11.78 0.82
CA THR A 25 -4.12 -10.94 -0.23
C THR A 25 -5.65 -10.96 -0.15
N GLY A 26 -6.31 -10.03 -0.83
CA GLY A 26 -7.78 -9.92 -0.90
C GLY A 26 -8.35 -8.76 -0.09
N GLY A 27 -9.68 -8.72 0.06
CA GLY A 27 -10.39 -7.71 0.86
C GLY A 27 -10.92 -6.50 0.10
N ARG A 28 -10.83 -6.49 -1.24
CA ARG A 28 -11.49 -5.48 -2.08
C ARG A 28 -12.95 -5.84 -2.33
N SER A 29 -13.78 -4.87 -2.66
CA SER A 29 -15.17 -5.11 -3.12
C SER A 29 -15.24 -6.10 -4.28
N GLU A 30 -14.29 -6.03 -5.23
CA GLU A 30 -14.23 -6.91 -6.39
C GLU A 30 -13.66 -8.31 -6.07
N SER A 31 -12.96 -8.45 -4.94
CA SER A 31 -12.34 -9.69 -4.49
C SER A 31 -12.30 -9.69 -2.95
N PRO A 32 -13.45 -9.98 -2.30
CA PRO A 32 -13.63 -9.75 -0.86
C PRO A 32 -12.97 -10.84 -0.01
N THR A 33 -12.76 -12.02 -0.57
CA THR A 33 -12.15 -13.15 0.14
C THR A 33 -10.69 -12.83 0.47
N VAL A 34 -10.38 -12.80 1.76
CA VAL A 34 -9.00 -12.70 2.26
C VAL A 34 -8.45 -14.12 2.40
N SER A 35 -7.25 -14.34 1.87
CA SER A 35 -6.57 -15.64 1.99
C SER A 35 -5.07 -15.46 2.16
N THR A 36 -4.43 -16.41 2.84
CA THR A 36 -2.99 -16.46 3.06
C THR A 36 -2.42 -17.67 2.33
N MET A 37 -1.48 -17.44 1.41
CA MET A 37 -0.74 -18.50 0.74
C MET A 37 0.69 -18.56 1.25
N THR A 38 1.28 -19.75 1.22
CA THR A 38 2.68 -19.96 1.62
C THR A 38 3.53 -20.18 0.37
N HIS A 39 4.54 -19.35 0.18
CA HIS A 39 5.43 -19.36 -0.98
C HIS A 39 6.81 -19.91 -0.60
N TYR A 40 7.25 -20.91 -1.36
CA TYR A 40 8.54 -21.57 -1.20
C TYR A 40 8.92 -22.33 -2.48
N LEU A 41 10.20 -22.69 -2.60
CA LEU A 41 10.70 -23.62 -3.60
C LEU A 41 10.99 -24.97 -2.94
N GLY A 42 10.57 -26.05 -3.58
CA GLY A 42 10.78 -27.42 -3.11
C GLY A 42 9.62 -27.96 -2.26
N PRO A 43 9.85 -29.01 -1.46
CA PRO A 43 8.84 -29.56 -0.56
C PRO A 43 8.52 -28.60 0.58
N GLU A 44 7.34 -28.77 1.16
CA GLU A 44 6.95 -28.02 2.36
C GLU A 44 7.82 -28.46 3.54
N ASP A 45 8.46 -27.48 4.19
CA ASP A 45 9.20 -27.68 5.44
C ASP A 45 8.49 -26.90 6.56
N PRO A 46 7.72 -27.57 7.43
CA PRO A 46 6.97 -26.93 8.51
C PRO A 46 7.86 -26.52 9.69
N ILE A 47 9.11 -26.98 9.75
CA ILE A 47 10.06 -26.62 10.82
C ILE A 47 10.78 -25.31 10.48
N ARG A 48 10.84 -24.98 9.18
CA ARG A 48 11.46 -23.76 8.69
C ARG A 48 10.72 -22.53 9.20
N ALA A 49 11.50 -21.52 9.60
CA ALA A 49 10.96 -20.25 10.07
C ALA A 49 10.10 -19.59 8.97
N SER A 50 9.09 -18.85 9.39
CA SER A 50 8.19 -18.13 8.49
C SER A 50 8.29 -16.64 8.70
N ILE A 51 8.19 -15.90 7.59
CA ILE A 51 7.88 -14.47 7.59
C ILE A 51 6.49 -14.27 7.00
N TRP A 52 5.84 -13.17 7.36
CA TRP A 52 4.49 -12.88 6.90
C TRP A 52 4.39 -11.47 6.33
N LEU A 53 3.87 -11.39 5.12
CA LEU A 53 3.63 -10.18 4.37
C LEU A 53 2.13 -10.05 4.03
N SER A 54 1.65 -8.82 3.96
CA SER A 54 0.38 -8.46 3.33
C SER A 54 0.67 -7.76 2.02
N TRP A 55 -0.04 -8.12 0.95
CA TRP A 55 0.04 -7.41 -0.32
C TRP A 55 -1.28 -6.73 -0.65
N LEU A 56 -1.20 -5.41 -0.77
CA LEU A 56 -2.32 -4.55 -1.08
C LEU A 56 -2.43 -4.38 -2.60
N SER A 57 -3.65 -4.19 -3.09
CA SER A 57 -3.93 -4.09 -4.52
C SER A 57 -3.29 -2.90 -5.24
N ASN A 58 -2.75 -1.94 -4.49
CA ASN A 58 -1.98 -0.81 -5.03
C ASN A 58 -0.50 -1.19 -5.28
N GLY A 59 -0.11 -2.44 -5.06
CA GLY A 59 1.25 -2.93 -5.22
C GLY A 59 2.13 -2.79 -3.98
N HIS A 60 1.56 -2.37 -2.84
CA HIS A 60 2.29 -2.21 -1.59
C HIS A 60 2.44 -3.53 -0.84
N TYR A 61 3.60 -3.75 -0.21
CA TYR A 61 3.83 -4.83 0.73
C TYR A 61 3.96 -4.26 2.14
N ASP A 62 3.22 -4.84 3.07
CA ASP A 62 3.32 -4.56 4.50
C ASP A 62 3.85 -5.78 5.25
N ALA A 63 4.66 -5.55 6.28
CA ALA A 63 5.07 -6.61 7.18
C ALA A 63 3.95 -6.93 8.18
N VAL A 64 3.67 -8.20 8.39
CA VAL A 64 2.73 -8.68 9.41
C VAL A 64 3.55 -9.21 10.58
N LEU A 65 3.31 -8.65 11.77
CA LEU A 65 4.04 -8.96 13.00
C LEU A 65 3.07 -9.42 14.09
N ASP A 66 3.51 -10.34 14.94
CA ASP A 66 2.71 -10.85 16.08
C ASP A 66 2.43 -9.78 17.14
N ARG A 67 3.24 -8.72 17.15
CA ARG A 67 3.13 -7.60 18.08
C ARG A 67 3.22 -6.28 17.34
N GLN A 68 2.63 -5.26 17.94
CA GLN A 68 2.81 -3.90 17.49
C GLN A 68 4.25 -3.45 17.76
N CYS A 69 4.90 -2.94 16.72
CA CYS A 69 6.21 -2.32 16.79
C CYS A 69 6.09 -0.83 16.41
N PRO A 70 6.81 0.07 17.10
CA PRO A 70 6.84 1.47 16.69
C PRO A 70 7.49 1.59 15.30
N ASN A 71 6.92 2.42 14.43
CA ASN A 71 7.46 2.72 13.11
C ASN A 71 7.47 4.24 12.91
N PRO A 72 8.44 4.94 13.53
CA PRO A 72 8.46 6.40 13.54
C PRO A 72 8.60 6.99 12.13
N GLU A 73 9.27 6.31 11.21
CA GLU A 73 9.40 6.73 9.81
C GLU A 73 8.05 6.73 9.11
N TYR A 74 7.27 5.65 9.27
CA TYR A 74 5.91 5.56 8.71
C TYR A 74 4.97 6.58 9.35
N GLU A 75 5.00 6.72 10.68
CA GLU A 75 4.18 7.71 11.40
C GLU A 75 4.46 9.14 10.92
N GLU A 76 5.73 9.49 10.74
CA GLU A 76 6.14 10.80 10.24
C GLU A 76 5.73 11.00 8.77
N TRP A 77 5.86 9.97 7.94
CA TRP A 77 5.39 10.01 6.55
C TRP A 77 3.87 10.20 6.48
N CYS A 78 3.09 9.48 7.30
CA CYS A 78 1.65 9.64 7.40
C CYS A 78 1.28 11.07 7.82
N ARG A 79 1.95 11.61 8.83
CA ARG A 79 1.72 12.98 9.31
C ARG A 79 1.95 14.00 8.19
N LYS A 80 3.08 13.91 7.48
CA LYS A 80 3.39 14.80 6.35
C LYS A 80 2.39 14.66 5.21
N THR A 81 2.06 13.43 4.83
CA THR A 81 1.17 13.13 3.71
C THR A 81 -0.26 13.60 3.98
N GLN A 82 -0.76 13.40 5.20
CA GLN A 82 -2.08 13.91 5.59
C GLN A 82 -2.14 15.45 5.59
N VAL A 83 -1.08 16.12 6.03
CA VAL A 83 -1.00 17.60 5.99
C VAL A 83 -0.93 18.10 4.55
N GLN A 84 -0.19 17.42 3.66
CA GLN A 84 -0.15 17.78 2.24
C GLN A 84 -1.52 17.59 1.59
N ARG A 85 -2.16 16.43 1.80
CA ARG A 85 -3.47 16.12 1.24
C ARG A 85 -4.55 17.13 1.66
N ARG A 86 -4.57 17.55 2.92
CA ARG A 86 -5.51 18.60 3.38
C ARG A 86 -5.33 19.91 2.64
N ARG A 87 -4.07 20.35 2.46
CA ARG A 87 -3.76 21.58 1.73
C ARG A 87 -4.19 21.48 0.27
N ASP A 88 -3.92 20.36 -0.37
CA ASP A 88 -4.32 20.12 -1.76
C ASP A 88 -5.85 20.12 -1.93
N GLU A 89 -6.57 19.51 -0.98
CA GLU A 89 -8.04 19.52 -0.96
C GLU A 89 -8.62 20.93 -0.75
N GLU A 90 -8.03 21.75 0.12
CA GLU A 90 -8.43 23.15 0.33
C GLU A 90 -8.18 24.02 -0.91
N LEU A 91 -7.03 23.83 -1.57
CA LEU A 91 -6.71 24.50 -2.81
C LEU A 91 -7.72 24.13 -3.90
N ALA A 92 -8.01 22.84 -4.07
CA ALA A 92 -9.00 22.36 -5.04
C ALA A 92 -10.39 22.96 -4.80
N LYS A 93 -10.84 23.06 -3.54
CA LYS A 93 -12.10 23.74 -3.18
C LYS A 93 -12.09 25.21 -3.56
N THR A 94 -11.00 25.92 -3.26
CA THR A 94 -10.86 27.35 -3.58
C THR A 94 -10.88 27.58 -5.09
N MET A 95 -10.18 26.73 -5.85
CA MET A 95 -10.18 26.76 -7.31
C MET A 95 -11.58 26.51 -7.87
N ALA A 96 -12.30 25.50 -7.37
CA ALA A 96 -13.66 25.20 -7.81
C ALA A 96 -14.62 26.38 -7.60
N VAL A 97 -14.53 27.07 -6.45
CA VAL A 97 -15.35 28.26 -6.17
C VAL A 97 -15.01 29.41 -7.10
N SER A 98 -13.72 29.71 -7.30
CA SER A 98 -13.29 30.80 -8.18
C SER A 98 -13.69 30.56 -9.64
N LEU A 99 -13.54 29.33 -10.13
CA LEU A 99 -13.98 28.94 -11.47
C LEU A 99 -15.50 29.05 -11.63
N SER A 100 -16.26 28.65 -10.62
CA SER A 100 -17.73 28.78 -10.63
C SER A 100 -18.17 30.25 -10.70
N LYS A 101 -17.54 31.15 -9.92
CA LYS A 101 -17.81 32.60 -9.98
C LYS A 101 -17.50 33.18 -11.34
N MET A 102 -16.32 32.89 -11.89
CA MET A 102 -15.91 33.36 -13.21
C MET A 102 -16.87 32.91 -14.31
N TYR A 103 -17.36 31.66 -14.26
CA TYR A 103 -18.34 31.14 -15.22
C TYR A 103 -19.67 31.88 -15.15
N ILE A 104 -20.15 32.18 -13.94
CA ILE A 104 -21.39 32.96 -13.73
C ILE A 104 -21.22 34.38 -14.28
N GLU A 105 -20.09 35.03 -14.00
CA GLU A 105 -19.79 36.38 -14.47
C GLU A 105 -19.68 36.46 -16.00
N GLN A 106 -19.07 35.46 -16.65
CA GLN A 106 -19.00 35.39 -18.12
C GLN A 106 -20.36 35.18 -18.77
N ASN A 107 -21.23 34.36 -18.18
CA ASN A 107 -22.59 34.14 -18.68
C ASN A 107 -23.53 35.32 -18.40
N ALA A 108 -23.25 36.14 -17.38
CA ALA A 108 -24.02 37.35 -17.08
C ALA A 108 -23.65 38.53 -18.00
N CYS A 109 -22.51 38.45 -18.70
CA CYS A 109 -22.00 39.47 -19.61
C CYS A 109 -22.18 39.09 -21.10
N SER A 110 -22.91 38.00 -21.38
CA SER A 110 -23.42 37.61 -22.71
C SER A 110 -24.92 37.88 -22.80
#